data_AF-A0A7S1W365-F1
#
_entry.id   AF-A0A7S1W365-F1
#
_cell.length_a   1.000
_cell.length_b   1.000
_cell.length_c   1.000
_cell.angle_alpha   90.00
_cell.angle_beta   90.00
_cell.angle_gamma   90.00
#
_symmetry.space_group_name_H-M   'P 1'
#
loop_
_entity.id
_entity.type
_entity.pdbx_description
1 polymer ?
#
loop_
_entity_poly.entity_id
_entity_poly.type
_entity_poly.pdbx_seq_one_letter_code
_entity_poly.pdbx_strand_id
1 'polypeptide(L)'
;MPAGSRLAAAVRRGAWHPSSVRRVAGRGWCLRISPSRAGRGLCTPTDFPTGERAALGSANSPLSWTFDGWQDGYLASNDPPGETLHSILSLIRSRSLEVDNFVSVVGSCVALQFLVALSPRRIHLFDMNPCAIAWAQMLFELIRMSRTPQEFISRVFARDVEAFEESQGRLTCLNQQQFLAWPVSWRWRWSTEAKLEPRLREVYVDVLGPFQEGHRRYGWNTASIVPCEDRRRLRNYTRTRLGSQGRLPEDGFASFLYGEGWLATQWTFQEVRRKLETIPITWNAGLDFATADAEDLMCAGSGLPVGRSLVYVMDMFSSGFAAPWPLCRALRCRDLAGQLLVAQSITATRSELVQELAGRGQELGWRSLSDWDSSALLPPHVCQLGEELRPGCRPPGQEGQYLRDSHHLISRASHGERRLLDELTNPPVVPTPCRGGAWAPSLEF
;
A
#
# COMPACT_ATOMS: atom_id res chain seq x y z
N MET A 1 14.93 14.59 -67.64
CA MET A 1 13.51 14.93 -67.96
C MET A 1 12.74 13.62 -68.11
N PRO A 2 11.43 13.55 -67.85
CA PRO A 2 10.49 14.59 -67.35
C PRO A 2 10.77 14.95 -65.86
N ALA A 3 10.37 16.05 -65.20
CA ALA A 3 9.10 16.82 -65.15
C ALA A 3 7.92 15.99 -64.57
N GLY A 4 7.15 16.36 -63.54
CA GLY A 4 7.08 17.51 -62.61
C GLY A 4 5.87 17.28 -61.65
N SER A 5 5.43 18.17 -60.75
CA SER A 5 6.03 19.35 -60.12
C SER A 5 5.05 19.98 -59.10
N ARG A 6 5.53 20.45 -57.92
CA ARG A 6 4.82 21.27 -56.89
C ARG A 6 3.70 20.58 -56.08
N LEU A 7 3.79 20.70 -54.74
CA LEU A 7 2.96 21.65 -53.97
C LEU A 7 3.47 21.80 -52.52
N ALA A 8 3.12 22.91 -51.88
CA ALA A 8 3.50 23.26 -50.51
C ALA A 8 2.25 23.41 -49.63
N ALA A 9 2.37 23.20 -48.31
CA ALA A 9 1.89 24.14 -47.28
C ALA A 9 2.00 23.62 -45.82
N ALA A 10 2.13 24.58 -44.89
CA ALA A 10 1.60 24.53 -43.52
C ALA A 10 2.15 23.50 -42.50
N VAL A 11 3.42 23.66 -42.09
CA VAL A 11 3.84 23.27 -40.72
C VAL A 11 3.51 24.42 -39.76
N ARG A 12 2.44 24.29 -38.96
CA ARG A 12 2.19 25.19 -37.82
C ARG A 12 3.12 24.81 -36.66
N ARG A 13 4.13 25.63 -36.40
CA ARG A 13 4.97 25.52 -35.19
C ARG A 13 4.26 26.16 -34.00
N GLY A 14 3.78 25.35 -33.06
CA GLY A 14 3.44 25.80 -31.72
C GLY A 14 4.70 25.82 -30.85
N ALA A 15 5.37 26.96 -30.74
CA ALA A 15 6.54 27.10 -29.87
C ALA A 15 6.10 27.29 -28.42
N TRP A 16 6.43 26.33 -27.55
CA TRP A 16 6.41 26.54 -26.10
C TRP A 16 7.79 26.97 -25.63
N HIS A 17 7.86 28.13 -24.97
CA HIS A 17 9.08 28.70 -24.42
C HIS A 17 9.39 28.08 -23.05
N PRO A 18 10.57 27.48 -22.81
CA PRO A 18 11.05 27.22 -21.47
C PRO A 18 11.71 28.50 -20.92
N SER A 19 11.02 29.23 -20.05
CA SER A 19 11.58 30.41 -19.39
C SER A 19 12.46 30.04 -18.19
N SER A 20 13.73 30.42 -18.28
CA SER A 20 14.69 30.63 -17.19
C SER A 20 15.06 29.46 -16.26
N VAL A 21 16.05 28.66 -16.69
CA VAL A 21 17.08 28.14 -15.76
C VAL A 21 18.12 29.25 -15.56
N ARG A 22 18.22 29.81 -14.34
CA ARG A 22 19.38 30.64 -13.97
C ARG A 22 20.50 29.76 -13.42
N ARG A 23 21.62 29.67 -14.14
CA ARG A 23 22.90 29.27 -13.53
C ARG A 23 23.29 30.33 -12.49
N VAL A 24 23.49 29.91 -11.24
CA VAL A 24 24.30 30.65 -10.27
C VAL A 24 25.59 29.87 -10.10
N ALA A 25 26.72 30.51 -10.40
CA ALA A 25 28.04 29.90 -10.27
C ALA A 25 28.66 30.21 -8.91
N GLY A 26 29.18 29.18 -8.25
CA GLY A 26 30.28 29.27 -7.29
C GLY A 26 29.99 29.90 -5.92
N ARG A 27 30.03 29.05 -4.89
CA ARG A 27 31.06 29.09 -3.82
C ARG A 27 30.90 27.85 -2.94
N GLY A 28 31.95 27.05 -2.83
CA GLY A 28 31.95 25.85 -1.99
C GLY A 28 31.97 26.21 -0.51
N TRP A 29 31.13 25.55 0.28
CA TRP A 29 31.22 25.52 1.73
C TRP A 29 31.30 24.06 2.16
N CYS A 30 32.47 23.64 2.63
CA CYS A 30 32.69 22.29 3.13
C CYS A 30 32.34 22.25 4.62
N LEU A 31 31.09 21.93 4.94
CA LEU A 31 30.64 21.85 6.34
C LEU A 31 31.06 20.50 6.94
N ARG A 32 32.19 20.47 7.65
CA ARG A 32 32.57 19.34 8.50
C ARG A 32 31.59 19.24 9.68
N ILE A 33 30.70 18.26 9.65
CA ILE A 33 29.91 17.86 10.81
C ILE A 33 30.70 16.78 11.56
N SER A 34 31.11 17.07 12.80
CA SER A 34 31.74 16.09 13.68
C SER A 34 30.70 15.12 14.25
N PRO A 35 31.02 13.83 14.42
CA PRO A 35 30.08 12.86 14.98
C PRO A 35 29.90 13.10 16.48
N SER A 36 28.69 13.45 16.90
CA SER A 36 28.29 13.43 18.31
C SER A 36 28.08 11.99 18.77
N ARG A 37 28.76 11.59 19.85
CA ARG A 37 28.53 10.31 20.53
C ARG A 37 27.16 10.34 21.21
N ALA A 38 26.16 9.65 20.65
CA ALA A 38 24.96 9.29 21.39
C ALA A 38 25.27 8.12 22.34
N GLY A 39 25.09 8.34 23.65
CA GLY A 39 25.24 7.30 24.67
C GLY A 39 24.08 6.30 24.65
N ARG A 40 24.34 5.06 25.06
CA ARG A 40 23.30 4.05 25.25
C ARG A 40 22.47 4.38 26.49
N GLY A 41 21.25 4.87 26.30
CA GLY A 41 20.22 4.91 27.34
C GLY A 41 19.32 3.68 27.25
N LEU A 42 19.30 2.86 28.30
CA LEU A 42 18.33 1.79 28.46
C LEU A 42 17.01 2.40 28.94
N CYS A 43 15.99 2.43 28.08
CA CYS A 43 14.62 2.79 28.49
C CYS A 43 13.87 1.53 28.95
N THR A 44 13.61 1.42 30.25
CA THR A 44 12.65 0.47 30.81
C THR A 44 11.22 0.96 30.57
N PRO A 45 10.25 0.07 30.29
CA PRO A 45 8.85 0.48 30.13
C PRO A 45 8.23 0.75 31.51
N THR A 46 7.66 1.95 31.68
CA THR A 46 6.74 2.28 32.79
C THR A 46 5.36 2.59 32.25
N ASP A 47 4.34 2.27 33.04
CA ASP A 47 2.95 2.20 32.62
C ASP A 47 2.37 3.53 32.10
N PHE A 48 1.61 3.45 31.00
CA PHE A 48 0.80 4.55 30.51
C PHE A 48 -0.61 4.49 31.13
N PRO A 49 -1.14 5.60 31.69
CA PRO A 49 -2.48 5.61 32.25
C PRO A 49 -3.54 5.62 31.13
N THR A 50 -4.41 4.61 31.14
CA THR A 50 -5.59 4.56 30.25
C THR A 50 -6.66 5.54 30.75
N GLY A 51 -6.80 6.71 30.12
CA GLY A 51 -7.90 7.62 30.47
C GLY A 51 -7.94 8.99 29.78
N GLU A 52 -6.82 9.53 29.31
CA GLU A 52 -6.85 10.83 28.63
C GLU A 52 -7.36 10.69 27.19
N ARG A 53 -8.40 11.47 26.85
CA ARG A 53 -8.75 11.79 25.46
C ARG A 53 -7.48 12.31 24.79
N ALA A 54 -7.07 11.71 23.67
CA ALA A 54 -5.87 12.09 22.93
C ALA A 54 -5.78 13.62 22.79
N ALA A 55 -4.87 14.23 23.54
CA ALA A 55 -4.83 15.67 23.70
C ALA A 55 -4.45 16.30 22.35
N LEU A 56 -5.29 17.23 21.88
CA LEU A 56 -5.12 17.88 20.58
C LEU A 56 -3.81 18.67 20.53
N GLY A 57 -2.79 18.08 19.89
CA GLY A 57 -1.58 18.71 19.38
C GLY A 57 -0.91 19.75 20.28
N SER A 58 -0.04 19.31 21.20
CA SER A 58 1.02 20.19 21.70
C SER A 58 2.01 20.50 20.57
N ALA A 59 2.51 21.74 20.53
CA ALA A 59 3.15 22.34 19.36
C ALA A 59 4.58 21.83 19.07
N ASN A 60 4.70 20.59 18.59
CA ASN A 60 5.93 20.08 17.97
C ASN A 60 6.02 20.62 16.53
N SER A 61 7.16 21.23 16.17
CA SER A 61 7.44 21.61 14.78
C SER A 61 7.44 20.37 13.88
N PRO A 62 6.88 20.42 12.65
CA PRO A 62 6.85 19.28 11.76
C PRO A 62 8.27 18.84 11.38
N LEU A 63 8.60 17.59 11.71
CA LEU A 63 9.84 16.94 11.30
C LEU A 63 9.64 16.36 9.90
N SER A 64 9.94 17.17 8.88
CA SER A 64 10.00 16.68 7.50
C SER A 64 11.28 15.85 7.31
N TRP A 65 11.15 14.64 6.76
CA TRP A 65 12.26 13.78 6.39
C TRP A 65 12.44 13.78 4.87
N THR A 66 13.67 13.81 4.38
CA THR A 66 13.95 13.71 2.95
C THR A 66 14.01 12.23 2.54
N PHE A 67 12.91 11.71 1.99
CA PHE A 67 12.93 10.46 1.23
C PHE A 67 13.20 10.81 -0.24
N ASP A 68 14.35 10.41 -0.78
CA ASP A 68 14.75 10.74 -2.15
C ASP A 68 15.48 9.57 -2.84
N GLY A 69 15.19 9.39 -4.12
CA GLY A 69 15.74 8.31 -4.93
C GLY A 69 15.14 6.92 -4.64
N TRP A 70 15.69 5.92 -5.31
CA TRP A 70 15.18 4.55 -5.31
C TRP A 70 15.44 3.80 -3.99
N GLN A 71 16.53 4.08 -3.28
CA GLN A 71 16.85 3.36 -2.04
C GLN A 71 15.78 3.56 -0.95
N ASP A 72 15.12 4.71 -0.94
CA ASP A 72 14.11 5.06 0.05
C ASP A 72 12.72 4.49 -0.30
N GLY A 73 12.56 3.90 -1.49
CA GLY A 73 11.28 3.40 -2.00
C GLY A 73 10.84 2.05 -1.40
N TYR A 74 9.56 1.97 -1.05
CA TYR A 74 8.88 0.71 -0.72
C TYR A 74 8.32 0.08 -2.01
N LEU A 75 9.03 -0.90 -2.57
CA LEU A 75 8.72 -1.39 -3.92
C LEU A 75 7.60 -2.44 -3.94
N ALA A 76 7.16 -2.93 -2.79
CA ALA A 76 5.95 -3.74 -2.67
C ALA A 76 5.33 -3.57 -1.27
N SER A 77 4.26 -4.31 -0.98
CA SER A 77 3.53 -4.19 0.29
C SER A 77 4.46 -4.43 1.49
N ASN A 78 4.38 -3.61 2.54
CA ASN A 78 5.13 -3.82 3.79
C ASN A 78 4.24 -3.78 5.04
N ASP A 79 2.96 -3.42 4.88
CA ASP A 79 2.05 -3.12 5.99
C ASP A 79 1.50 -4.38 6.69
N PRO A 80 1.00 -4.23 7.93
CA PRO A 80 0.27 -5.28 8.63
C PRO A 80 -1.00 -5.67 7.86
N PRO A 81 -1.09 -6.89 7.29
CA PRO A 81 -2.20 -7.24 6.42
C PRO A 81 -3.53 -7.36 7.17
N GLY A 82 -3.50 -7.72 8.46
CA GLY A 82 -4.70 -7.81 9.29
C GLY A 82 -5.24 -6.46 9.77
N GLU A 83 -4.38 -5.45 9.93
CA GLU A 83 -4.85 -4.07 10.16
C GLU A 83 -5.43 -3.48 8.89
N THR A 84 -4.79 -3.69 7.73
CA THR A 84 -5.32 -3.30 6.42
C THR A 84 -6.71 -3.92 6.19
N LEU A 85 -6.86 -5.22 6.43
CA LEU A 85 -8.14 -5.90 6.30
C LEU A 85 -9.16 -5.44 7.36
N HIS A 86 -8.75 -5.21 8.61
CA HIS A 86 -9.64 -4.63 9.63
C HIS A 86 -10.15 -3.23 9.24
N SER A 87 -9.30 -2.39 8.64
CA SER A 87 -9.69 -1.08 8.13
C SER A 87 -10.74 -1.21 7.01
N ILE A 88 -10.54 -2.14 6.07
CA ILE A 88 -11.53 -2.45 5.03
C ILE A 88 -12.85 -2.96 5.64
N LEU A 89 -12.81 -3.93 6.56
CA LEU A 89 -13.98 -4.45 7.26
C LEU A 89 -14.73 -3.36 8.04
N SER A 90 -14.01 -2.41 8.62
CA SER A 90 -14.57 -1.25 9.33
C SER A 90 -15.33 -0.31 8.39
N LEU A 91 -14.79 -0.09 7.19
CA LEU A 91 -15.46 0.70 6.13
C LEU A 91 -16.70 -0.02 5.57
N ILE A 92 -16.71 -1.36 5.49
CA ILE A 92 -17.93 -2.13 5.19
C ILE A 92 -18.95 -1.95 6.33
N ARG A 93 -18.53 -2.15 7.60
CA ARG A 93 -19.40 -2.02 8.79
C ARG A 93 -20.04 -0.64 8.94
N SER A 94 -19.31 0.43 8.60
CA SER A 94 -19.79 1.81 8.61
C SER A 94 -20.53 2.24 7.32
N ARG A 95 -20.63 1.37 6.31
CA ARG A 95 -21.21 1.67 4.98
C ARG A 95 -20.52 2.84 4.28
N SER A 96 -19.19 2.87 4.36
CA SER A 96 -18.31 3.93 3.88
C SER A 96 -17.49 3.55 2.64
N LEU A 97 -17.95 2.54 1.87
CA LEU A 97 -17.27 2.05 0.67
C LEU A 97 -17.38 3.00 -0.54
N GLU A 98 -18.54 3.64 -0.69
CA GLU A 98 -18.75 4.68 -1.70
C GLU A 98 -18.07 5.97 -1.24
N VAL A 99 -17.06 6.43 -1.99
CA VAL A 99 -16.29 7.66 -1.71
C VAL A 99 -16.15 8.49 -2.99
N ASP A 100 -16.22 9.82 -2.88
CA ASP A 100 -15.98 10.70 -4.02
C ASP A 100 -14.49 10.82 -4.35
N ASN A 101 -13.64 10.86 -3.31
CA ASN A 101 -12.19 10.88 -3.44
C ASN A 101 -11.56 9.78 -2.58
N PHE A 102 -10.75 8.92 -3.19
CA PHE A 102 -9.77 8.11 -2.45
C PHE A 102 -8.41 8.75 -2.63
N VAL A 103 -7.89 9.33 -1.55
CA VAL A 103 -6.59 9.99 -1.47
C VAL A 103 -5.65 9.05 -0.75
N SER A 104 -4.47 8.77 -1.29
CA SER A 104 -3.56 7.80 -0.70
C SER A 104 -2.11 8.21 -0.92
N VAL A 105 -1.30 8.04 0.13
CA VAL A 105 0.15 7.90 -0.08
C VAL A 105 0.41 6.70 -0.99
N VAL A 106 1.40 6.77 -1.87
CA VAL A 106 1.82 5.62 -2.67
C VAL A 106 2.48 4.58 -1.77
N GLY A 107 3.61 4.94 -1.15
CA GLY A 107 4.39 4.07 -0.28
C GLY A 107 4.50 2.63 -0.80
N SER A 108 4.01 1.69 0.00
CA SER A 108 4.03 0.24 -0.27
C SER A 108 2.98 -0.26 -1.27
N CYS A 109 2.22 0.65 -1.91
CA CYS A 109 1.08 0.38 -2.80
C CYS A 109 -0.12 -0.34 -2.14
N VAL A 110 -0.25 -0.30 -0.80
CA VAL A 110 -1.39 -0.88 -0.06
C VAL A 110 -2.74 -0.22 -0.40
N ALA A 111 -2.73 0.95 -1.02
CA ALA A 111 -3.87 1.56 -1.72
C ALA A 111 -4.66 0.55 -2.60
N LEU A 112 -3.96 -0.39 -3.24
CA LEU A 112 -4.57 -1.42 -4.09
C LEU A 112 -5.49 -2.38 -3.30
N GLN A 113 -5.21 -2.63 -2.02
CA GLN A 113 -6.08 -3.45 -1.16
C GLN A 113 -7.40 -2.74 -0.88
N PHE A 114 -7.36 -1.44 -0.59
CA PHE A 114 -8.57 -0.63 -0.43
C PHE A 114 -9.39 -0.57 -1.72
N LEU A 115 -8.75 -0.53 -2.89
CA LEU A 115 -9.45 -0.56 -4.18
C LEU A 115 -10.20 -1.88 -4.47
N VAL A 116 -9.96 -2.97 -3.75
CA VAL A 116 -10.84 -4.16 -3.84
C VAL A 116 -12.25 -3.82 -3.34
N ALA A 117 -12.34 -3.07 -2.24
CA ALA A 117 -13.60 -2.81 -1.52
C ALA A 117 -14.25 -1.44 -1.82
N LEU A 118 -13.46 -0.40 -2.03
CA LEU A 118 -13.95 0.97 -2.24
C LEU A 118 -14.51 1.17 -3.65
N SER A 119 -15.47 2.08 -3.77
CA SER A 119 -15.97 2.63 -5.05
C SER A 119 -15.60 4.11 -5.18
N PRO A 120 -14.33 4.47 -5.44
CA PRO A 120 -13.97 5.87 -5.61
C PRO A 120 -14.51 6.46 -6.92
N ARG A 121 -14.92 7.73 -6.91
CA ARG A 121 -15.14 8.50 -8.17
C ARG A 121 -13.87 9.13 -8.72
N ARG A 122 -12.87 9.37 -7.86
CA ARG A 122 -11.52 9.86 -8.19
C ARG A 122 -10.50 9.21 -7.28
N ILE A 123 -9.30 8.97 -7.80
CA ILE A 123 -8.15 8.50 -7.05
C ILE A 123 -7.08 9.60 -7.08
N HIS A 124 -6.57 10.01 -5.92
CA HIS A 124 -5.41 10.87 -5.81
C HIS A 124 -4.27 10.11 -5.15
N LEU A 125 -3.14 9.98 -5.84
CA LEU A 125 -1.95 9.32 -5.34
C LEU A 125 -0.85 10.36 -5.15
N PHE A 126 -0.31 10.43 -3.95
CA PHE A 126 0.78 11.34 -3.62
C PHE A 126 1.93 10.60 -2.95
N ASP A 127 3.13 11.14 -3.06
CA ASP A 127 4.27 10.69 -2.27
C ASP A 127 5.29 11.82 -2.15
N MET A 128 6.01 11.86 -1.04
CA MET A 128 7.11 12.81 -0.88
C MET A 128 8.36 12.37 -1.65
N ASN A 129 8.50 11.06 -1.93
CA ASN A 129 9.55 10.54 -2.79
C ASN A 129 9.06 10.48 -4.27
N PRO A 130 9.63 11.28 -5.19
CA PRO A 130 9.23 11.25 -6.61
C PRO A 130 9.46 9.89 -7.29
N CYS A 131 10.40 9.08 -6.81
CA CYS A 131 10.65 7.74 -7.32
C CYS A 131 9.51 6.77 -6.96
N ALA A 132 8.84 6.94 -5.81
CA ALA A 132 7.67 6.13 -5.45
C ALA A 132 6.48 6.40 -6.41
N ILE A 133 6.27 7.66 -6.82
CA ILE A 133 5.27 8.00 -7.84
C ILE A 133 5.60 7.35 -9.19
N ALA A 134 6.86 7.43 -9.64
CA ALA A 134 7.29 6.80 -10.89
C ALA A 134 7.18 5.26 -10.84
N TRP A 135 7.48 4.67 -9.68
CA TRP A 135 7.29 3.24 -9.41
C TRP A 135 5.82 2.81 -9.54
N ALA A 136 4.89 3.51 -8.87
CA ALA A 136 3.47 3.18 -8.92
C ALA A 136 2.86 3.42 -10.32
N GLN A 137 3.30 4.45 -11.05
CA GLN A 137 2.91 4.65 -12.45
C GLN A 137 3.29 3.44 -13.32
N MET A 138 4.53 2.95 -13.18
CA MET A 138 4.99 1.74 -13.89
C MET A 138 4.18 0.49 -13.47
N LEU A 139 3.96 0.27 -12.17
CA LEU A 139 3.12 -0.83 -11.69
C LEU A 139 1.69 -0.76 -12.24
N PHE A 140 1.10 0.43 -12.35
CA PHE A 140 -0.25 0.59 -12.87
C PHE A 140 -0.34 0.26 -14.37
N GLU A 141 0.69 0.53 -15.16
CA GLU A 141 0.78 0.01 -16.53
C GLU A 141 0.88 -1.52 -16.55
N LEU A 142 1.71 -2.13 -15.68
CA LEU A 142 1.79 -3.59 -15.57
C LEU A 142 0.44 -4.22 -15.23
N ILE A 143 -0.34 -3.62 -14.32
CA ILE A 143 -1.69 -4.09 -13.96
C ILE A 143 -2.63 -3.96 -15.16
N ARG A 144 -2.69 -2.79 -15.80
CA ARG A 144 -3.57 -2.53 -16.97
C ARG A 144 -3.30 -3.50 -18.12
N MET A 145 -2.03 -3.78 -18.43
CA MET A 145 -1.64 -4.65 -19.55
C MET A 145 -1.69 -6.17 -19.23
N SER A 146 -2.08 -6.55 -18.01
CA SER A 146 -2.14 -7.95 -17.55
C SER A 146 -3.59 -8.41 -17.37
N ARG A 147 -3.90 -9.62 -17.84
CA ARG A 147 -5.26 -10.18 -17.83
C ARG A 147 -5.55 -11.05 -16.61
N THR A 148 -4.53 -11.49 -15.90
CA THR A 148 -4.64 -12.36 -14.72
C THR A 148 -3.59 -11.95 -13.68
N PRO A 149 -3.75 -12.32 -12.39
CA PRO A 149 -2.69 -12.12 -11.41
C PRO A 149 -1.41 -12.90 -11.78
N GLN A 150 -1.52 -14.05 -12.46
CA GLN A 150 -0.38 -14.76 -13.05
C GLN A 150 0.35 -13.90 -14.08
N GLU A 151 -0.34 -13.29 -15.04
CA GLU A 151 0.30 -12.40 -16.04
C GLU A 151 1.01 -11.23 -15.34
N PHE A 152 0.37 -10.61 -14.34
CA PHE A 152 0.97 -9.48 -13.60
C PHE A 152 2.30 -9.87 -12.92
N ILE A 153 2.29 -10.93 -12.11
CA ILE A 153 3.53 -11.44 -11.47
C ILE A 153 4.55 -11.90 -12.51
N SER A 154 4.09 -12.47 -13.64
CA SER A 154 4.98 -12.88 -14.73
C SER A 154 5.72 -11.71 -15.37
N ARG A 155 5.10 -10.53 -15.45
CA ARG A 155 5.76 -9.27 -15.87
C ARG A 155 6.72 -8.74 -14.82
N VAL A 156 6.30 -8.70 -13.56
CA VAL A 156 7.14 -8.20 -12.45
C VAL A 156 8.45 -9.01 -12.34
N PHE A 157 8.37 -10.33 -12.35
CA PHE A 157 9.52 -11.23 -12.18
C PHE A 157 10.12 -11.73 -13.49
N ALA A 158 9.59 -11.32 -14.64
CA ALA A 158 9.96 -11.78 -15.98
C ALA A 158 10.11 -13.31 -16.07
N ARG A 159 9.16 -14.05 -15.49
CA ARG A 159 9.13 -15.52 -15.38
C ARG A 159 7.71 -16.01 -15.55
N ASP A 160 7.51 -17.16 -16.17
CA ASP A 160 6.16 -17.63 -16.48
C ASP A 160 5.50 -18.30 -15.25
N VAL A 161 4.54 -17.61 -14.63
CA VAL A 161 3.82 -18.16 -13.47
C VAL A 161 2.88 -19.28 -13.90
N GLU A 162 2.22 -19.19 -15.05
CA GLU A 162 1.27 -20.21 -15.52
C GLU A 162 1.99 -21.53 -15.76
N ALA A 163 3.09 -21.52 -16.51
CA ALA A 163 3.91 -22.72 -16.73
C ALA A 163 4.58 -23.26 -15.44
N PHE A 164 4.88 -22.38 -14.47
CA PHE A 164 5.33 -22.82 -13.14
C PHE A 164 4.21 -23.53 -12.38
N GLU A 165 3.01 -22.96 -12.35
CA GLU A 165 1.85 -23.53 -11.64
C GLU A 165 1.39 -24.86 -12.25
N GLU A 166 1.47 -25.01 -13.57
CA GLU A 166 1.22 -26.28 -14.28
C GLU A 166 2.20 -27.40 -13.89
N SER A 167 3.46 -27.07 -13.60
CA SER A 167 4.54 -28.05 -13.42
C SER A 167 4.94 -28.30 -11.96
N GLN A 168 4.80 -27.30 -11.08
CA GLN A 168 5.18 -27.35 -9.66
C GLN A 168 3.99 -27.15 -8.70
N GLY A 169 2.77 -27.00 -9.24
CA GLY A 169 1.59 -26.59 -8.49
C GLY A 169 1.57 -25.09 -8.17
N ARG A 170 0.43 -24.59 -7.67
CA ARG A 170 0.17 -23.17 -7.39
C ARG A 170 1.36 -22.47 -6.71
N LEU A 171 1.70 -21.27 -7.16
CA LEU A 171 2.80 -20.49 -6.61
C LEU A 171 2.41 -19.98 -5.21
N THR A 172 3.27 -20.25 -4.24
CA THR A 172 3.08 -19.96 -2.80
C THR A 172 4.39 -19.54 -2.16
N CYS A 173 4.34 -19.08 -0.91
CA CYS A 173 5.53 -18.82 -0.12
C CYS A 173 6.42 -20.06 0.13
N LEU A 174 5.90 -21.28 -0.07
CA LEU A 174 6.64 -22.53 0.11
C LEU A 174 7.51 -22.90 -1.10
N ASN A 175 7.04 -22.64 -2.33
CA ASN A 175 7.75 -22.98 -3.58
C ASN A 175 8.29 -21.74 -4.34
N GLN A 176 8.04 -20.51 -3.89
CA GLN A 176 8.50 -19.30 -4.59
C GLN A 176 10.01 -19.20 -4.81
N GLN A 177 10.86 -19.84 -4.00
CA GLN A 177 12.31 -19.88 -4.27
C GLN A 177 12.64 -20.72 -5.51
N GLN A 178 11.86 -21.78 -5.79
CA GLN A 178 11.99 -22.56 -7.02
C GLN A 178 11.56 -21.74 -8.24
N PHE A 179 10.47 -20.97 -8.11
CA PHE A 179 10.04 -20.01 -9.14
C PHE A 179 11.11 -18.94 -9.40
N LEU A 180 11.66 -18.30 -8.35
CA LEU A 180 12.71 -17.30 -8.51
C LEU A 180 14.00 -17.89 -9.10
N ALA A 181 14.28 -19.18 -8.89
CA ALA A 181 15.39 -19.90 -9.51
C ALA A 181 15.15 -20.27 -10.99
N TRP A 182 13.93 -20.15 -11.53
CA TRP A 182 13.71 -20.33 -12.98
C TRP A 182 14.43 -19.22 -13.77
N PRO A 183 14.92 -19.52 -15.00
CA PRO A 183 15.51 -18.52 -15.87
C PRO A 183 14.55 -17.37 -16.20
N VAL A 184 15.09 -16.17 -16.39
CA VAL A 184 14.32 -15.03 -16.90
C VAL A 184 13.81 -15.33 -18.31
N SER A 185 12.49 -15.23 -18.48
CA SER A 185 11.80 -15.32 -19.76
C SER A 185 11.93 -13.99 -20.51
N TRP A 186 12.83 -13.98 -21.50
CA TRP A 186 12.98 -12.85 -22.43
C TRP A 186 11.67 -12.49 -23.15
N ARG A 187 10.77 -13.46 -23.37
CA ARG A 187 9.41 -13.20 -23.88
C ARG A 187 8.61 -12.31 -22.94
N TRP A 188 8.61 -12.59 -21.63
CA TRP A 188 7.91 -11.75 -20.65
C TRP A 188 8.57 -10.39 -20.49
N ARG A 189 9.90 -10.34 -20.41
CA ARG A 189 10.67 -9.08 -20.30
C ARG A 189 10.45 -8.17 -21.51
N TRP A 190 10.81 -8.60 -22.73
CA TRP A 190 10.69 -7.77 -23.94
C TRP A 190 9.24 -7.40 -24.28
N SER A 191 8.27 -8.30 -24.10
CA SER A 191 6.86 -7.98 -24.37
C SER A 191 6.25 -7.01 -23.36
N THR A 192 6.88 -6.85 -22.19
CA THR A 192 6.52 -5.84 -21.19
C THR A 192 7.17 -4.50 -21.53
N GLU A 193 8.50 -4.49 -21.70
CA GLU A 193 9.24 -3.29 -22.12
C GLU A 193 8.62 -2.64 -23.37
N ALA A 194 8.34 -3.44 -24.42
CA ALA A 194 7.78 -2.94 -25.68
C ALA A 194 6.39 -2.28 -25.54
N LYS A 195 5.64 -2.58 -24.46
CA LYS A 195 4.33 -2.00 -24.16
C LYS A 195 4.37 -0.80 -23.21
N LEU A 196 5.37 -0.72 -22.35
CA LEU A 196 5.54 0.39 -21.40
C LEU A 196 5.85 1.70 -22.14
N GLU A 197 5.32 2.81 -21.63
CA GLU A 197 5.75 4.15 -22.02
C GLU A 197 7.28 4.31 -21.81
N PRO A 198 8.01 5.11 -22.64
CA PRO A 198 9.47 5.18 -22.57
C PRO A 198 10.04 5.47 -21.17
N ARG A 199 9.45 6.44 -20.45
CA ARG A 199 9.85 6.77 -19.08
C ARG A 199 9.58 5.64 -18.08
N LEU A 200 8.49 4.89 -18.25
CA LEU A 200 8.14 3.78 -17.34
C LEU A 200 8.91 2.50 -17.69
N ARG A 201 9.36 2.37 -18.94
CA ARG A 201 10.36 1.36 -19.35
C ARG A 201 11.71 1.58 -18.66
N GLU A 202 12.18 2.82 -18.57
CA GLU A 202 13.41 3.15 -17.82
C GLU A 202 13.28 2.70 -16.35
N VAL A 203 12.17 3.06 -15.68
CA VAL A 203 11.87 2.60 -14.31
C VAL A 203 11.83 1.07 -14.21
N TYR A 204 11.19 0.39 -15.15
CA TYR A 204 11.12 -1.08 -15.18
C TYR A 204 12.50 -1.72 -15.33
N VAL A 205 13.35 -1.21 -16.23
CA VAL A 205 14.70 -1.75 -16.46
C VAL A 205 15.61 -1.48 -15.25
N ASP A 206 15.66 -0.24 -14.76
CA ASP A 206 16.60 0.17 -13.69
C ASP A 206 16.23 -0.42 -12.32
N VAL A 207 14.94 -0.58 -12.04
CA VAL A 207 14.43 -1.08 -10.76
C VAL A 207 14.18 -2.59 -10.81
N LEU A 208 13.33 -3.09 -11.72
CA LEU A 208 12.95 -4.51 -11.75
C LEU A 208 13.99 -5.41 -12.42
N GLY A 209 14.66 -4.96 -13.49
CA GLY A 209 15.71 -5.72 -14.18
C GLY A 209 16.69 -6.45 -13.25
N PRO A 210 17.32 -5.74 -12.29
CA PRO A 210 18.22 -6.35 -11.31
C PRO A 210 17.56 -7.40 -10.41
N PHE A 211 16.34 -7.16 -9.91
CA PHE A 211 15.64 -8.14 -9.06
C PHE A 211 15.23 -9.38 -9.85
N GLN A 212 14.86 -9.22 -11.12
CA GLN A 212 14.59 -10.35 -12.03
C GLN A 212 15.85 -11.20 -12.26
N GLU A 213 17.02 -10.58 -12.29
CA GLU A 213 18.34 -11.24 -12.35
C GLU A 213 18.81 -11.82 -11.00
N GLY A 214 18.01 -11.69 -9.94
CA GLY A 214 18.33 -12.21 -8.60
C GLY A 214 19.25 -11.32 -7.77
N HIS A 215 19.57 -10.11 -8.24
CA HIS A 215 20.36 -9.15 -7.48
C HIS A 215 19.58 -8.62 -6.27
N ARG A 216 20.30 -8.46 -5.15
CA ARG A 216 19.82 -7.76 -3.95
C ARG A 216 20.31 -6.31 -3.96
N ARG A 217 19.44 -5.38 -3.55
CA ARG A 217 19.75 -3.95 -3.43
C ARG A 217 20.07 -3.60 -1.97
N TYR A 218 21.26 -3.96 -1.52
CA TYR A 218 21.70 -3.64 -0.14
C TYR A 218 21.67 -2.13 0.12
N GLY A 219 21.18 -1.74 1.31
CA GLY A 219 20.99 -0.34 1.69
C GLY A 219 19.70 0.30 1.18
N TRP A 220 18.85 -0.44 0.45
CA TRP A 220 17.49 0.01 0.11
C TRP A 220 16.50 -0.47 1.16
N ASN A 221 15.44 0.31 1.39
CA ASN A 221 14.25 -0.08 2.16
C ASN A 221 13.61 -1.36 1.62
N THR A 222 13.80 -1.65 0.32
CA THR A 222 13.41 -2.90 -0.33
C THR A 222 14.63 -3.62 -0.93
N ALA A 223 15.39 -4.34 -0.11
CA ALA A 223 16.61 -5.01 -0.56
C ALA A 223 16.37 -6.26 -1.46
N SER A 224 15.17 -6.82 -1.46
CA SER A 224 14.71 -7.85 -2.40
C SER A 224 13.19 -7.80 -2.56
N ILE A 225 12.64 -8.39 -3.63
CA ILE A 225 11.20 -8.56 -3.83
C ILE A 225 10.85 -10.03 -4.05
N VAL A 226 9.67 -10.45 -3.60
CA VAL A 226 9.16 -11.82 -3.76
C VAL A 226 7.68 -11.83 -4.20
N PRO A 227 7.19 -12.90 -4.87
CA PRO A 227 5.78 -12.97 -5.26
C PRO A 227 4.83 -13.10 -4.07
N CYS A 228 5.13 -14.00 -3.12
CA CYS A 228 4.22 -14.43 -2.07
C CYS A 228 4.71 -14.05 -0.67
N GLU A 229 3.79 -13.69 0.23
CA GLU A 229 4.14 -13.38 1.61
C GLU A 229 4.56 -14.64 2.39
N ASP A 230 5.75 -14.62 3.00
CA ASP A 230 6.16 -15.66 3.93
C ASP A 230 6.01 -15.19 5.36
N ARG A 231 4.78 -15.29 5.86
CA ARG A 231 4.37 -14.85 7.20
C ARG A 231 5.17 -15.52 8.33
N ARG A 232 5.80 -16.67 8.08
CA ARG A 232 6.70 -17.35 9.04
C ARG A 232 8.00 -16.58 9.29
N ARG A 233 8.36 -15.65 8.39
CA ARG A 233 9.50 -14.75 8.54
C ARG A 233 9.18 -13.52 9.37
N LEU A 234 7.90 -13.16 9.51
CA LEU A 234 7.46 -11.99 10.26
C LEU A 234 7.44 -12.32 11.77
N ARG A 235 8.41 -11.77 12.51
CA ARG A 235 8.62 -12.09 13.94
C ARG A 235 7.83 -11.20 14.89
N ASN A 236 7.42 -10.02 14.41
CA ASN A 236 6.80 -8.98 15.22
C ASN A 236 5.28 -8.95 15.00
N TYR A 237 4.55 -8.60 16.07
CA TYR A 237 3.09 -8.50 16.06
C TYR A 237 2.63 -7.07 16.21
N THR A 238 1.51 -6.76 15.58
CA THR A 238 0.80 -5.49 15.74
C THR A 238 0.40 -5.25 17.19
N ARG A 239 0.48 -3.99 17.64
CA ARG A 239 -0.03 -3.58 18.97
C ARG A 239 -1.55 -3.76 19.06
N THR A 240 -2.24 -3.65 17.93
CA THR A 240 -3.67 -3.93 17.76
C THR A 240 -4.04 -5.41 17.90
N ARG A 241 -3.05 -6.32 17.90
CA ARG A 241 -3.18 -7.79 17.94
C ARG A 241 -3.90 -8.40 16.73
N LEU A 242 -3.98 -7.68 15.62
CA LEU A 242 -4.59 -8.13 14.37
C LEU A 242 -3.63 -8.95 13.48
N GLY A 243 -2.59 -9.56 14.07
CA GLY A 243 -1.59 -10.37 13.39
C GLY A 243 -0.20 -9.72 13.32
N SER A 244 0.63 -10.17 12.36
CA SER A 244 2.00 -9.70 12.14
C SER A 244 2.08 -8.20 11.83
N GLN A 245 3.09 -7.49 12.35
CA GLN A 245 3.34 -6.05 12.17
C GLN A 245 3.72 -5.63 10.73
N GLY A 246 3.55 -6.50 9.73
CA GLY A 246 4.17 -6.32 8.43
C GLY A 246 5.69 -6.48 8.55
N ARG A 247 6.43 -5.75 7.72
CA ARG A 247 7.89 -5.82 7.63
C ARG A 247 8.60 -4.62 8.24
N LEU A 248 9.77 -4.88 8.81
CA LEU A 248 10.76 -3.86 9.12
C LEU A 248 11.81 -3.80 8.00
N PRO A 249 12.51 -2.67 7.79
CA PRO A 249 13.58 -2.56 6.78
C PRO A 249 14.68 -3.64 6.93
N GLU A 250 14.94 -4.08 8.16
CA GLU A 250 15.89 -5.15 8.50
C GLU A 250 15.50 -6.55 8.00
N ASP A 251 14.23 -6.80 7.66
CA ASP A 251 13.79 -8.06 7.07
C ASP A 251 14.37 -8.28 5.65
N GLY A 252 14.67 -7.18 4.94
CA GLY A 252 15.41 -7.18 3.68
C GLY A 252 14.65 -7.73 2.45
N PHE A 253 13.33 -7.82 2.50
CA PHE A 253 12.47 -8.22 1.37
C PHE A 253 11.16 -7.41 1.35
N ALA A 254 10.45 -7.37 0.21
CA ALA A 254 9.05 -6.95 0.13
C ALA A 254 8.25 -7.93 -0.75
N SER A 255 6.93 -7.96 -0.63
CA SER A 255 6.07 -8.93 -1.32
C SER A 255 4.92 -8.26 -2.08
N PHE A 256 4.61 -8.81 -3.25
CA PHE A 256 3.41 -8.42 -4.01
C PHE A 256 2.12 -9.03 -3.48
N LEU A 257 2.21 -9.95 -2.50
CA LEU A 257 1.08 -10.65 -1.89
C LEU A 257 0.30 -11.53 -2.90
N TYR A 258 0.99 -12.15 -3.87
CA TYR A 258 0.36 -13.09 -4.79
C TYR A 258 -0.35 -14.23 -4.04
N GLY A 259 -1.61 -14.48 -4.39
CA GLY A 259 -2.48 -15.40 -3.66
C GLY A 259 -3.23 -14.78 -2.47
N GLU A 260 -3.02 -13.50 -2.14
CA GLU A 260 -3.70 -12.76 -1.08
C GLU A 260 -4.20 -11.38 -1.55
N GLY A 261 -5.20 -10.81 -0.85
CA GLY A 261 -5.71 -9.46 -1.12
C GLY A 261 -6.15 -9.24 -2.58
N TRP A 262 -5.72 -8.13 -3.19
CA TRP A 262 -6.05 -7.83 -4.60
C TRP A 262 -5.51 -8.86 -5.60
N LEU A 263 -4.48 -9.66 -5.24
CA LEU A 263 -3.96 -10.79 -6.04
C LEU A 263 -4.46 -12.17 -5.55
N ALA A 264 -5.50 -12.23 -4.70
CA ALA A 264 -6.06 -13.49 -4.21
C ALA A 264 -6.74 -14.30 -5.31
N THR A 265 -7.58 -13.63 -6.11
CA THR A 265 -8.42 -14.27 -7.15
C THR A 265 -8.41 -13.46 -8.44
N GLN A 266 -8.89 -14.07 -9.53
CA GLN A 266 -9.13 -13.36 -10.79
C GLN A 266 -10.14 -12.22 -10.61
N TRP A 267 -11.10 -12.34 -9.68
CA TRP A 267 -12.10 -11.31 -9.44
C TRP A 267 -11.50 -10.08 -8.74
N THR A 268 -10.75 -10.27 -7.66
CA THR A 268 -10.10 -9.17 -6.93
C THR A 268 -9.14 -8.40 -7.85
N PHE A 269 -8.38 -9.12 -8.68
CA PHE A 269 -7.46 -8.52 -9.65
C PHE A 269 -8.20 -7.69 -10.71
N GLN A 270 -9.26 -8.23 -11.30
CA GLN A 270 -10.03 -7.51 -12.32
C GLN A 270 -10.78 -6.30 -11.74
N GLU A 271 -11.24 -6.36 -10.50
CA GLU A 271 -11.93 -5.22 -9.88
C GLU A 271 -10.97 -4.05 -9.63
N VAL A 272 -9.75 -4.32 -9.15
CA VAL A 272 -8.70 -3.29 -9.04
C VAL A 272 -8.27 -2.79 -10.42
N ARG A 273 -7.99 -3.68 -11.38
CA ARG A 273 -7.60 -3.31 -12.75
C ARG A 273 -8.66 -2.41 -13.41
N ARG A 274 -9.94 -2.79 -13.34
CA ARG A 274 -11.07 -2.00 -13.85
C ARG A 274 -11.13 -0.61 -13.22
N LYS A 275 -10.92 -0.50 -11.91
CA LYS A 275 -10.86 0.79 -11.20
C LYS A 275 -9.72 1.66 -11.72
N LEU A 276 -8.52 1.08 -11.89
CA LEU A 276 -7.36 1.79 -12.43
C LEU A 276 -7.47 2.15 -13.93
N GLU A 277 -8.35 1.50 -14.68
CA GLU A 277 -8.65 1.82 -16.09
C GLU A 277 -9.74 2.89 -16.24
N THR A 278 -10.75 2.89 -15.35
CA THR A 278 -11.99 3.68 -15.51
C THR A 278 -12.09 4.93 -14.63
N ILE A 279 -11.38 4.98 -13.51
CA ILE A 279 -11.46 6.08 -12.54
C ILE A 279 -10.34 7.10 -12.83
N PRO A 280 -10.62 8.41 -12.89
CA PRO A 280 -9.59 9.44 -13.03
C PRO A 280 -8.57 9.37 -11.88
N ILE A 281 -7.28 9.32 -12.25
CA ILE A 281 -6.15 9.26 -11.32
C ILE A 281 -5.30 10.52 -11.47
N THR A 282 -5.08 11.24 -10.37
CA THR A 282 -4.12 12.34 -10.29
C THR A 282 -2.92 11.94 -9.44
N TRP A 283 -1.73 12.45 -9.80
CA TRP A 283 -0.46 12.11 -9.17
C TRP A 283 0.22 13.38 -8.64
N ASN A 284 0.74 13.36 -7.40
CA ASN A 284 1.55 14.45 -6.85
C ASN A 284 2.87 13.92 -6.27
N ALA A 285 3.99 14.47 -6.72
CA ALA A 285 5.33 14.02 -6.36
C ALA A 285 6.07 15.11 -5.59
N GLY A 286 6.72 14.75 -4.49
CA GLY A 286 7.31 15.71 -3.56
C GLY A 286 6.31 16.28 -2.54
N LEU A 287 5.13 15.67 -2.39
CA LEU A 287 4.13 16.12 -1.41
C LEU A 287 4.37 15.46 -0.05
N ASP A 288 4.90 16.23 0.89
CA ASP A 288 4.99 15.87 2.30
C ASP A 288 3.62 16.03 2.98
N PHE A 289 3.01 14.93 3.44
CA PHE A 289 1.70 14.92 4.09
C PHE A 289 1.62 15.82 5.34
N ALA A 290 2.70 15.93 6.10
CA ALA A 290 2.71 16.74 7.33
C ALA A 290 2.58 18.24 7.01
N THR A 291 3.09 18.66 5.85
CA THR A 291 3.11 20.06 5.41
C THR A 291 2.08 20.38 4.31
N ALA A 292 1.50 19.39 3.66
CA ALA A 292 0.45 19.52 2.64
C ALA A 292 -0.77 20.32 3.12
N ASP A 293 -1.28 21.21 2.26
CA ASP A 293 -2.55 21.88 2.47
C ASP A 293 -3.72 21.05 1.92
N ALA A 294 -4.94 21.46 2.26
CA ALA A 294 -6.15 20.70 1.92
C ALA A 294 -6.39 20.62 0.41
N GLU A 295 -6.01 21.67 -0.32
CA GLU A 295 -6.10 21.76 -1.77
C GLU A 295 -5.20 20.74 -2.48
N ASP A 296 -4.00 20.49 -1.95
CA ASP A 296 -3.04 19.51 -2.47
C ASP A 296 -3.62 18.10 -2.40
N LEU A 297 -4.21 17.75 -1.25
CA LEU A 297 -4.78 16.42 -0.99
C LEU A 297 -6.14 16.20 -1.66
N MET A 298 -7.00 17.22 -1.71
CA MET A 298 -8.38 17.09 -2.22
C MET A 298 -8.52 17.39 -3.72
N CYS A 299 -7.46 17.82 -4.40
CA CYS A 299 -7.49 18.28 -5.80
C CYS A 299 -8.58 19.36 -6.01
N ALA A 300 -8.52 20.42 -5.21
CA ALA A 300 -9.49 21.50 -5.25
C ALA A 300 -9.49 22.21 -6.62
N GLY A 301 -10.67 22.39 -7.22
CA GLY A 301 -10.84 23.00 -8.55
C GLY A 301 -11.62 22.15 -9.57
N SER A 302 -11.91 20.89 -9.26
CA SER A 302 -12.68 19.99 -10.14
C SER A 302 -14.16 20.34 -10.34
N GLY A 303 -14.71 21.30 -9.58
CA GLY A 303 -16.13 21.72 -9.67
C GLY A 303 -17.16 20.66 -9.28
N LEU A 304 -16.71 19.50 -8.79
CA LEU A 304 -17.56 18.37 -8.41
C LEU A 304 -18.20 18.60 -7.02
N PRO A 305 -19.38 17.98 -6.76
CA PRO A 305 -20.05 18.12 -5.48
C PRO A 305 -19.20 17.63 -4.31
N VAL A 306 -19.30 18.38 -3.22
CA VAL A 306 -18.86 18.04 -1.87
C VAL A 306 -19.59 16.76 -1.42
N GLY A 307 -18.88 15.78 -0.87
CA GLY A 307 -19.40 14.43 -0.61
C GLY A 307 -18.64 13.66 0.48
N ARG A 308 -17.82 12.66 0.11
CA ARG A 308 -16.96 11.90 1.04
C ARG A 308 -15.55 11.68 0.50
N SER A 309 -14.53 12.04 1.28
CA SER A 309 -13.13 11.68 1.01
C SER A 309 -12.62 10.67 2.03
N LEU A 310 -11.87 9.67 1.57
CA LEU A 310 -11.04 8.82 2.42
C LEU A 310 -9.57 9.13 2.13
N VAL A 311 -8.79 9.43 3.16
CA VAL A 311 -7.34 9.63 3.08
C VAL A 311 -6.64 8.42 3.72
N TYR A 312 -5.77 7.72 2.99
CA TYR A 312 -4.90 6.67 3.50
C TYR A 312 -3.45 7.14 3.60
N VAL A 313 -2.82 6.95 4.76
CA VAL A 313 -1.51 7.55 5.09
C VAL A 313 -0.47 6.59 5.67
N MET A 314 -0.65 5.26 5.49
CA MET A 314 0.20 4.25 6.12
C MET A 314 0.37 4.48 7.63
N ASP A 315 1.60 4.55 8.15
CA ASP A 315 1.94 4.69 9.57
C ASP A 315 2.23 6.13 10.02
N MET A 316 1.90 7.12 9.19
CA MET A 316 2.38 8.49 9.42
C MET A 316 1.99 9.07 10.79
N PHE A 317 0.78 8.81 11.33
CA PHE A 317 0.43 9.36 12.65
C PHE A 317 1.13 8.63 13.81
N SER A 318 1.21 7.30 13.76
CA SER A 318 1.77 6.47 14.83
C SER A 318 3.29 6.56 14.92
N SER A 319 3.97 6.75 13.78
CA SER A 319 5.40 7.07 13.69
C SER A 319 5.71 8.55 13.98
N GLY A 320 4.70 9.36 14.32
CA GLY A 320 4.86 10.77 14.71
C GLY A 320 5.02 11.75 13.54
N PHE A 321 5.17 11.27 12.32
CA PHE A 321 5.35 12.06 11.10
C PHE A 321 4.16 13.00 10.82
N ALA A 322 2.94 12.49 10.96
CA ALA A 322 1.68 13.24 10.86
C ALA A 322 1.03 13.58 12.21
N ALA A 323 1.69 13.30 13.34
CA ALA A 323 1.26 13.84 14.63
C ALA A 323 1.08 15.38 14.66
N PRO A 324 1.83 16.20 13.90
CA PRO A 324 1.57 17.64 13.81
C PRO A 324 0.44 18.03 12.85
N TRP A 325 -0.28 17.09 12.20
CA TRP A 325 -1.31 17.44 11.21
C TRP A 325 -2.41 18.30 11.84
N PRO A 326 -2.49 19.61 11.54
CA PRO A 326 -3.28 20.52 12.35
C PRO A 326 -4.77 20.26 12.18
N LEU A 327 -5.54 20.34 13.26
CA LEU A 327 -7.01 20.22 13.20
C LEU A 327 -7.64 21.22 12.22
N CYS A 328 -7.05 22.40 12.03
CA CYS A 328 -7.50 23.37 11.03
C CYS A 328 -7.29 22.90 9.58
N ARG A 329 -6.24 22.11 9.28
CA ARG A 329 -6.05 21.47 7.96
C ARG A 329 -7.02 20.33 7.75
N ALA A 330 -7.18 19.45 8.75
CA ALA A 330 -8.16 18.37 8.69
C ALA A 330 -9.60 18.91 8.55
N LEU A 331 -9.92 20.03 9.22
CA LEU A 331 -11.15 20.78 9.01
C LEU A 331 -11.31 21.27 7.58
N ARG A 332 -10.30 21.97 7.03
CA ARG A 332 -10.34 22.46 5.65
C ARG A 332 -10.50 21.31 4.63
N CYS A 333 -9.81 20.19 4.85
CA CYS A 333 -10.02 18.96 4.08
C CYS A 333 -11.47 18.48 4.17
N ARG A 334 -12.06 18.44 5.37
CA ARG A 334 -13.47 18.07 5.57
C ARG A 334 -14.44 19.06 4.95
N ASP A 335 -14.18 20.35 5.00
CA ASP A 335 -15.07 21.37 4.46
C ASP A 335 -15.05 21.36 2.91
N LEU A 336 -13.92 21.01 2.29
CA LEU A 336 -13.81 20.68 0.86
C LEU A 336 -14.44 19.32 0.51
N ALA A 337 -14.26 18.32 1.38
CA ALA A 337 -14.68 16.94 1.15
C ALA A 337 -16.15 16.65 1.47
N GLY A 338 -16.77 17.39 2.39
CA GLY A 338 -18.08 17.11 3.01
C GLY A 338 -17.96 16.23 4.24
N GLN A 339 -17.47 15.01 4.03
CA GLN A 339 -17.13 14.04 5.07
C GLN A 339 -15.67 13.62 4.88
N LEU A 340 -14.87 13.69 5.94
CA LEU A 340 -13.47 13.27 5.94
C LEU A 340 -13.30 12.00 6.76
N LEU A 341 -12.87 10.94 6.09
CA LEU A 341 -12.40 9.71 6.67
C LEU A 341 -10.87 9.63 6.54
N VAL A 342 -10.23 9.05 7.53
CA VAL A 342 -8.80 8.77 7.55
C VAL A 342 -8.61 7.30 7.87
N ALA A 343 -7.79 6.61 7.08
CA ALA A 343 -7.33 5.25 7.33
C ALA A 343 -5.81 5.23 7.46
N GLN A 344 -5.32 4.34 8.30
CA GLN A 344 -3.89 4.12 8.53
C GLN A 344 -3.60 2.64 8.86
N SER A 345 -2.32 2.33 8.96
CA SER A 345 -1.75 1.04 9.34
C SER A 345 -0.62 1.26 10.35
N ILE A 346 -0.18 0.21 11.04
CA ILE A 346 0.84 0.24 12.09
C ILE A 346 0.45 1.17 13.25
N THR A 347 -0.74 0.99 13.85
CA THR A 347 -1.21 1.85 14.95
C THR A 347 -0.94 1.28 16.35
N ALA A 348 -1.13 2.09 17.39
CA ALA A 348 -1.08 1.61 18.78
C ALA A 348 -2.39 0.92 19.17
N THR A 349 -3.52 1.47 18.73
CA THR A 349 -4.86 0.95 19.04
C THR A 349 -5.69 0.73 17.78
N ARG A 350 -6.66 -0.20 17.84
CA ARG A 350 -7.58 -0.44 16.71
C ARG A 350 -8.41 0.79 16.38
N SER A 351 -8.78 1.58 17.38
CA SER A 351 -9.60 2.77 17.22
C SER A 351 -8.92 3.90 16.43
N GLU A 352 -7.61 3.81 16.20
CA GLU A 352 -6.83 4.69 15.32
C GLU A 352 -6.88 4.29 13.83
N LEU A 353 -7.16 3.02 13.51
CA LEU A 353 -7.02 2.47 12.15
C LEU A 353 -7.94 3.10 11.10
N VAL A 354 -9.19 3.41 11.47
CA VAL A 354 -10.15 4.16 10.65
C VAL A 354 -10.90 5.16 11.53
N GLN A 355 -10.77 6.43 11.19
CA GLN A 355 -11.37 7.55 11.91
C GLN A 355 -12.15 8.48 10.97
N GLU A 356 -13.12 9.19 11.53
CA GLU A 356 -13.96 10.17 10.87
C GLU A 356 -13.89 11.51 11.63
N LEU A 357 -13.71 12.62 10.92
CA LEU A 357 -13.78 13.94 11.54
C LEU A 357 -15.24 14.40 11.70
N ALA A 358 -15.85 14.01 12.82
CA ALA A 358 -17.26 14.24 13.12
C ALA A 358 -17.48 15.49 14.01
N GLY A 359 -18.75 15.89 14.16
CA GLY A 359 -19.16 16.98 15.05
C GLY A 359 -19.10 18.39 14.43
N ARG A 360 -19.61 19.38 15.18
CA ARG A 360 -19.64 20.80 14.82
C ARG A 360 -19.26 21.66 16.03
N GLY A 361 -18.64 22.82 15.79
CA GLY A 361 -18.24 23.73 16.86
C GLY A 361 -17.34 23.05 17.90
N GLN A 362 -17.77 23.07 19.17
CA GLN A 362 -17.01 22.49 20.29
C GLN A 362 -17.08 20.95 20.37
N GLU A 363 -18.00 20.29 19.65
CA GLU A 363 -18.11 18.82 19.60
C GLU A 363 -17.25 18.20 18.47
N LEU A 364 -16.46 19.01 17.78
CA LEU A 364 -15.58 18.56 16.70
C LEU A 364 -14.51 17.60 17.23
N GLY A 365 -14.40 16.41 16.64
CA GLY A 365 -13.36 15.45 16.99
C GLY A 365 -13.31 14.21 16.10
N TRP A 366 -12.25 13.44 16.28
CA TRP A 366 -12.07 12.15 15.62
C TRP A 366 -12.97 11.09 16.28
N ARG A 367 -13.93 10.56 15.51
CA ARG A 367 -14.73 9.40 15.86
C ARG A 367 -14.12 8.16 15.23
N SER A 368 -13.85 7.13 16.02
CA SER A 368 -13.40 5.86 15.45
C SER A 368 -14.54 5.10 14.75
N LEU A 369 -14.23 4.49 13.61
CA LEU A 369 -15.05 3.49 12.93
C LEU A 369 -14.50 2.06 13.11
N SER A 370 -13.27 1.96 13.63
CA SER A 370 -12.48 0.74 13.83
C SER A 370 -12.36 0.30 15.30
N ASP A 371 -13.09 0.95 16.21
CA ASP A 371 -13.20 0.51 17.61
C ASP A 371 -14.17 -0.69 17.74
N TRP A 372 -13.73 -1.85 17.26
CA TRP A 372 -14.41 -3.15 17.38
C TRP A 372 -13.43 -4.29 17.08
N ASP A 373 -13.92 -5.53 17.17
CA ASP A 373 -13.10 -6.72 16.94
C ASP A 373 -13.49 -7.46 15.66
N SER A 374 -12.60 -7.43 14.66
CA SER A 374 -12.75 -8.20 13.42
C SER A 374 -11.94 -9.50 13.42
N SER A 375 -11.27 -9.88 14.51
CA SER A 375 -10.31 -11.00 14.51
C SER A 375 -10.96 -12.33 14.15
N ALA A 376 -12.27 -12.48 14.40
CA ALA A 376 -13.07 -13.64 14.00
C ALA A 376 -13.40 -13.70 12.49
N LEU A 377 -13.16 -12.61 11.75
CA LEU A 377 -13.34 -12.49 10.30
C LEU A 377 -12.01 -12.47 9.54
N LEU A 378 -10.88 -12.28 10.21
CA LEU A 378 -9.57 -12.29 9.55
C LEU A 378 -9.21 -13.74 9.15
N PRO A 379 -8.67 -13.98 7.94
CA PRO A 379 -8.27 -15.33 7.52
C PRO A 379 -7.30 -15.98 8.51
N PRO A 380 -7.33 -17.30 8.73
CA PRO A 380 -6.47 -17.96 9.71
C PRO A 380 -4.96 -17.75 9.50
N HIS A 381 -4.53 -17.57 8.25
CA HIS A 381 -3.13 -17.25 7.94
C HIS A 381 -2.74 -15.80 8.29
N VAL A 382 -3.71 -14.87 8.38
CA VAL A 382 -3.50 -13.50 8.86
C VAL A 382 -3.32 -13.46 10.38
N CYS A 383 -4.05 -14.30 11.10
CA CYS A 383 -4.11 -14.30 12.58
C CYS A 383 -3.15 -15.26 13.30
N GLN A 384 -2.10 -15.78 12.65
CA GLN A 384 -1.14 -16.68 13.34
C GLN A 384 -0.29 -15.92 14.38
N LEU A 385 -0.85 -15.73 15.56
CA LEU A 385 -0.29 -15.01 16.71
C LEU A 385 0.59 -15.95 17.58
N GLY A 386 1.69 -16.45 17.02
CA GLY A 386 2.65 -17.31 17.72
C GLY A 386 2.13 -18.72 18.05
N GLU A 387 2.99 -19.55 18.64
CA GLU A 387 2.64 -20.94 18.95
C GLU A 387 1.64 -21.11 20.10
N GLU A 388 1.48 -20.08 20.94
CA GLU A 388 0.56 -20.08 22.08
C GLU A 388 -0.90 -19.82 21.69
N LEU A 389 -1.15 -19.33 20.48
CA LEU A 389 -2.48 -19.12 19.92
C LEU A 389 -2.69 -20.03 18.70
N ARG A 390 -2.72 -21.35 18.96
CA ARG A 390 -3.26 -22.38 18.05
C ARG A 390 -4.78 -22.24 17.89
N PRO A 391 -5.40 -22.78 16.82
CA PRO A 391 -6.86 -22.73 16.61
C PRO A 391 -7.64 -23.11 17.87
N GLY A 392 -8.31 -22.11 18.45
CA GLY A 392 -8.59 -22.10 19.90
C GLY A 392 -8.08 -20.85 20.62
N CYS A 393 -7.44 -19.91 19.91
CA CYS A 393 -6.93 -18.59 20.32
C CYS A 393 -7.91 -17.64 21.06
N ARG A 394 -9.13 -18.10 21.37
CA ARG A 394 -10.18 -17.31 21.97
C ARG A 394 -9.96 -17.29 23.49
N PRO A 395 -9.84 -16.13 24.14
CA PRO A 395 -9.91 -16.08 25.60
C PRO A 395 -11.26 -16.70 26.04
N PRO A 396 -11.26 -17.73 26.91
CA PRO A 396 -12.48 -18.40 27.34
C PRO A 396 -13.50 -17.39 27.88
N GLY A 397 -14.75 -17.48 27.42
CA GLY A 397 -15.86 -16.64 27.89
C GLY A 397 -16.18 -15.37 27.08
N GLN A 398 -15.39 -15.00 26.07
CA GLN A 398 -15.70 -13.81 25.23
C GLN A 398 -16.36 -14.11 23.87
N GLU A 399 -16.57 -15.39 23.53
CA GLU A 399 -17.09 -15.81 22.21
C GLU A 399 -18.41 -15.14 21.82
N GLY A 400 -19.29 -14.88 22.79
CA GLY A 400 -20.64 -14.37 22.56
C GLY A 400 -20.70 -12.96 21.96
N GLN A 401 -19.73 -12.08 22.23
CA GLN A 401 -19.78 -10.70 21.72
C GLN A 401 -19.10 -10.57 20.34
N TYR A 402 -17.97 -11.24 20.15
CA TYR A 402 -17.25 -11.25 18.86
C TYR A 402 -18.05 -11.90 17.74
N LEU A 403 -18.75 -13.00 18.03
CA LEU A 403 -19.65 -13.63 17.08
C LEU A 403 -20.84 -12.71 16.76
N ARG A 404 -21.38 -11.95 17.73
CA ARG A 404 -22.47 -10.99 17.47
C ARG A 404 -22.06 -9.88 16.51
N ASP A 405 -20.93 -9.21 16.73
CA ASP A 405 -20.47 -8.13 15.82
C ASP A 405 -20.21 -8.65 14.40
N SER A 406 -19.52 -9.79 14.29
CA SER A 406 -19.20 -10.44 13.01
C SER A 406 -20.46 -10.90 12.26
N HIS A 407 -21.39 -11.54 12.98
CA HIS A 407 -22.65 -12.02 12.43
C HIS A 407 -23.62 -10.87 12.10
N HIS A 408 -23.55 -9.75 12.82
CA HIS A 408 -24.27 -8.52 12.51
C HIS A 408 -23.75 -7.87 11.21
N LEU A 409 -22.43 -7.87 10.98
CA LEU A 409 -21.85 -7.43 9.70
C LEU A 409 -22.34 -8.30 8.53
N ILE A 410 -22.18 -9.62 8.63
CA ILE A 410 -22.55 -10.57 7.57
C ILE A 410 -24.06 -10.55 7.28
N SER A 411 -24.90 -10.50 8.32
CA SER A 411 -26.36 -10.49 8.14
C SER A 411 -26.88 -9.21 7.49
N ARG A 412 -26.28 -8.05 7.78
CA ARG A 412 -26.66 -6.73 7.23
C ARG A 412 -25.97 -6.35 5.93
N ALA A 413 -24.96 -7.11 5.52
CA ALA A 413 -24.32 -6.98 4.21
C ALA A 413 -25.31 -7.32 3.09
N SER A 414 -25.36 -6.46 2.07
CA SER A 414 -26.01 -6.69 0.79
C SER A 414 -25.37 -7.87 0.04
N HIS A 415 -25.99 -8.34 -1.05
CA HIS A 415 -25.43 -9.46 -1.83
C HIS A 415 -24.01 -9.17 -2.35
N GLY A 416 -23.74 -7.94 -2.81
CA GLY A 416 -22.41 -7.52 -3.24
C GLY A 416 -21.40 -7.48 -2.09
N GLU A 417 -21.78 -6.88 -0.95
CA GLU A 417 -20.94 -6.85 0.26
C GLU A 417 -20.66 -8.25 0.82
N ARG A 418 -21.60 -9.20 0.73
CA ARG A 418 -21.38 -10.60 1.15
C ARG A 418 -20.34 -11.29 0.28
N ARG A 419 -20.37 -11.10 -1.04
CA ARG A 419 -19.33 -11.62 -1.93
C ARG A 419 -17.97 -11.00 -1.61
N LEU A 420 -17.92 -9.67 -1.43
CA LEU A 420 -16.70 -8.96 -1.07
C LEU A 420 -16.13 -9.47 0.26
N LEU A 421 -16.98 -9.66 1.28
CA LEU A 421 -16.58 -10.26 2.55
C LEU A 421 -16.00 -11.66 2.34
N ASP A 422 -16.66 -12.53 1.58
CA ASP A 422 -16.20 -13.89 1.31
C ASP A 422 -14.82 -13.93 0.60
N GLU A 423 -14.62 -13.12 -0.45
CA GLU A 423 -13.34 -13.05 -1.17
C GLU A 423 -12.20 -12.47 -0.29
N LEU A 424 -12.53 -11.61 0.69
CA LEU A 424 -11.56 -11.03 1.64
C LEU A 424 -11.25 -11.92 2.85
N THR A 425 -12.22 -12.68 3.36
CA THR A 425 -12.11 -13.44 4.62
C THR A 425 -11.92 -14.94 4.41
N ASN A 426 -12.43 -15.49 3.30
CA ASN A 426 -12.32 -16.88 2.89
C ASN A 426 -11.60 -17.02 1.52
N PRO A 427 -10.46 -16.35 1.27
CA PRO A 427 -9.74 -16.50 0.00
C PRO A 427 -9.40 -17.99 -0.22
N PRO A 428 -9.46 -18.50 -1.47
CA PRO A 428 -9.35 -19.92 -1.77
C PRO A 428 -8.01 -20.46 -1.28
N VAL A 429 -8.07 -21.15 -0.12
CA VAL A 429 -6.93 -21.69 0.62
C VAL A 429 -6.17 -22.63 -0.32
N VAL A 430 -4.92 -22.27 -0.62
CA VAL A 430 -4.03 -23.22 -1.30
C VAL A 430 -3.91 -24.44 -0.39
N PRO A 431 -4.22 -25.66 -0.85
CA PRO A 431 -4.09 -26.84 -0.01
C PRO A 431 -2.62 -26.96 0.42
N THR A 432 -2.34 -26.66 1.70
CA THR A 432 -1.03 -26.90 2.27
C THR A 432 -0.78 -28.40 2.12
N PRO A 433 0.26 -28.85 1.38
CA PRO A 433 0.49 -30.27 1.20
C PRO A 433 0.65 -30.89 2.59
N CYS A 434 -0.26 -31.80 2.93
CA CYS A 434 -0.25 -32.45 4.24
C CYS A 434 1.13 -33.09 4.44
N ARG A 435 1.77 -32.82 5.58
CA ARG A 435 3.12 -33.32 5.91
C ARG A 435 3.12 -34.85 6.05
N GLY A 436 3.15 -35.55 4.92
CA GLY A 436 3.26 -37.01 4.81
C GLY A 436 4.42 -37.47 3.93
N GLY A 437 5.05 -36.56 3.17
CA GLY A 437 6.31 -36.83 2.45
C GLY A 437 7.52 -36.50 3.32
N ALA A 438 8.50 -37.40 3.37
CA ALA A 438 9.76 -37.18 4.07
C ALA A 438 10.49 -35.95 3.52
N TRP A 439 11.11 -35.15 4.41
CA TRP A 439 11.88 -33.99 4.01
C TRP A 439 13.12 -34.41 3.21
N ALA A 440 13.31 -33.79 2.04
CA ALA A 440 14.61 -33.77 1.39
C ALA A 440 15.62 -33.00 2.27
N PRO A 441 16.90 -33.39 2.31
CA PRO A 441 17.89 -32.74 3.16
C PRO A 441 18.09 -31.27 2.75
N SER A 442 18.29 -30.42 3.76
CA SER A 442 18.54 -28.99 3.60
C SER A 442 19.82 -28.73 2.81
N LEU A 443 19.69 -28.03 1.68
CA LEU A 443 20.79 -27.31 1.05
C LEU A 443 21.02 -26.03 1.85
N GLU A 444 22.10 -26.00 2.64
CA GLU A 444 22.65 -24.75 3.19
C GLU A 444 23.33 -23.95 2.06
N PHE A 445 23.07 -22.63 2.03
CA PHE A 445 23.65 -21.64 1.12
C PHE A 445 23.94 -20.35 1.90
#